data_AF-S8DP83-F1
#
_entry.id   AF-S8DP83-F1
#
_cell.length_a   1.000
_cell.length_b   1.000
_cell.length_c   1.000
_cell.angle_alpha   90.00
_cell.angle_beta   90.00
_cell.angle_gamma   90.00
#
_symmetry.space_group_name_H-M   'P 1'
#
loop_
_entity.id
_entity.type
_entity.pdbx_description
1 polymer ?
#
loop_
_entity_poly.entity_id
_entity_poly.type
_entity_poly.pdbx_seq_one_letter_code
_entity_poly.pdbx_strand_id
1 'polypeptide(L)'
;SSAVLMLYDHALSLGTEVDRVWHGKWTLLSVIMMVDIYVREIGLVLLAIGSASSLFGAVRGADWCTSLLIFILFYGMLIAASVNSIILYRVYTLWDDRKNISRALIGGFVCCYAVTLVFAVLTGIHLSPGMQYLVSINACSFARKSFYTSVTWSGIVLYDLCVLVLLFVRILGSPRRQNSQFVEMLYRDGFLTFLVSRKLDIYYSLPTFKPTRAFSVRTTSSTCNHSED
;
A
#
# COMPACT_ATOMS: atom_id res chain seq x y z
N SER A 1 19.54 -0.71 -0.90
CA SER A 1 19.74 0.75 -0.71
C SER A 1 18.55 1.42 -0.04
N SER A 2 17.31 1.19 -0.50
CA SER A 2 16.09 1.77 0.11
C SER A 2 15.83 1.34 1.56
N ALA A 3 15.99 0.07 1.90
CA ALA A 3 15.77 -0.43 3.27
C ALA A 3 16.69 0.23 4.31
N VAL A 4 17.93 0.56 3.92
CA VAL A 4 18.89 1.24 4.81
C VAL A 4 18.46 2.68 5.08
N LEU A 5 17.94 3.38 4.05
CA LEU A 5 17.40 4.73 4.22
C LEU A 5 16.17 4.75 5.14
N MET A 6 15.29 3.75 5.02
CA MET A 6 14.13 3.63 5.92
C MET A 6 14.54 3.34 7.36
N LEU A 7 15.47 2.41 7.58
CA LEU A 7 16.01 2.12 8.92
C LEU A 7 16.70 3.35 9.52
N TYR A 8 17.40 4.12 8.71
CA TYR A 8 18.07 5.34 9.15
C TYR A 8 17.08 6.44 9.54
N ASP A 9 16.05 6.66 8.73
CA ASP A 9 14.96 7.61 9.03
C ASP A 9 14.23 7.20 10.32
N HIS A 10 13.98 5.91 10.49
CA HIS A 10 13.37 5.37 11.70
C HIS A 10 14.27 5.57 12.92
N ALA A 11 15.57 5.32 12.82
CA ALA A 11 16.51 5.55 13.92
C ALA A 11 16.55 7.01 14.36
N LEU A 12 16.39 7.96 13.42
CA LEU A 12 16.31 9.39 13.71
C LEU A 12 14.98 9.78 14.38
N SER A 13 13.85 9.19 13.97
CA SER A 13 12.54 9.49 14.58
C SER A 13 12.39 8.89 15.97
N LEU A 14 13.04 7.75 16.24
CA LEU A 14 12.87 6.94 17.44
C LEU A 14 13.18 7.72 18.73
N GLY A 15 14.20 8.59 18.71
CA GLY A 15 14.54 9.42 19.87
C GLY A 15 13.41 10.39 20.25
N THR A 16 12.85 11.09 19.26
CA THR A 16 11.72 12.00 19.49
C THR A 16 10.43 11.28 19.83
N GLU A 17 10.25 10.06 19.33
CA GLU A 17 9.07 9.24 19.55
C GLU A 17 9.07 8.66 20.95
N VAL A 18 10.20 8.11 21.42
CA VAL A 18 10.37 7.64 22.79
C VAL A 18 10.11 8.77 23.77
N ASP A 19 10.68 9.96 23.54
CA ASP A 19 10.50 11.07 24.47
C ASP A 19 9.05 11.56 24.57
N ARG A 20 8.30 11.56 23.46
CA ARG A 20 6.89 11.99 23.46
C ARG A 20 5.92 10.90 23.92
N VAL A 21 6.16 9.65 23.54
CA VAL A 21 5.22 8.54 23.76
C VAL A 21 5.45 7.90 25.13
N TRP A 22 6.70 7.69 25.54
CA TRP A 22 7.00 6.94 26.76
C TRP A 22 6.91 7.79 28.02
N HIS A 23 7.27 9.08 27.95
CA HIS A 23 7.12 10.01 29.07
C HIS A 23 5.71 10.65 29.15
N GLY A 24 4.88 10.45 28.13
CA GLY A 24 3.51 10.96 28.07
C GLY A 24 2.50 10.12 28.88
N LYS A 25 1.27 10.63 29.00
CA LYS A 25 0.16 9.84 29.54
C LYS A 25 -0.23 8.77 28.52
N TRP A 26 -0.23 7.50 28.94
CA TRP A 26 -0.65 6.36 28.14
C TRP A 26 -2.15 6.48 27.81
N THR A 27 -2.46 7.12 26.69
CA THR A 27 -3.79 7.14 26.11
C THR A 27 -3.94 5.95 25.16
N LEU A 28 -5.14 5.40 25.05
CA LEU A 28 -5.43 4.27 24.17
C LEU A 28 -5.08 4.57 22.70
N LEU A 29 -5.29 5.83 22.27
CA LEU A 29 -4.88 6.30 20.95
C LEU A 29 -3.36 6.21 20.73
N SER A 30 -2.57 6.58 21.74
CA SER A 30 -1.11 6.52 21.68
C SER A 30 -0.61 5.08 21.50
N VAL A 31 -1.21 4.13 22.20
CA VAL A 31 -0.85 2.71 22.09
C VAL A 31 -1.18 2.16 20.70
N ILE A 32 -2.37 2.45 20.18
CA ILE A 32 -2.77 1.98 18.84
C ILE A 32 -1.82 2.53 17.76
N MET A 33 -1.47 3.81 17.84
CA MET A 33 -0.52 4.42 16.90
C MET A 33 0.85 3.75 16.96
N MET A 34 1.36 3.47 18.17
CA MET A 34 2.65 2.80 18.30
C MET A 34 2.63 1.40 17.73
N VAL A 35 1.57 0.62 18.02
CA VAL A 35 1.41 -0.74 17.45
C VAL A 35 1.38 -0.68 15.92
N ASP A 36 0.66 0.28 15.34
CA ASP A 36 0.62 0.45 13.88
C ASP A 36 2.00 0.74 13.28
N ILE A 37 2.77 1.64 13.90
CA ILE A 37 4.13 1.98 13.46
C ILE A 37 5.02 0.73 13.52
N TYR A 38 5.06 0.02 14.64
CA TYR A 38 5.91 -1.16 14.76
C TYR A 38 5.49 -2.29 13.83
N VAL A 39 4.20 -2.53 13.65
CA VAL A 39 3.70 -3.52 12.68
C VAL A 39 4.11 -3.14 11.26
N ARG A 40 4.08 -1.84 10.91
CA ARG A 40 4.54 -1.32 9.61
C ARG A 40 6.06 -1.50 9.40
N GLU A 41 6.87 -1.29 10.43
CA GLU A 41 8.31 -1.48 10.29
C GLU A 41 8.68 -2.96 10.21
N ILE A 42 8.12 -3.79 11.10
CA ILE A 42 8.39 -5.22 11.15
C ILE A 42 8.01 -5.90 9.84
N GLY A 43 6.83 -5.61 9.29
CA GLY A 43 6.42 -6.26 8.04
C GLY A 43 7.21 -5.77 6.82
N LEU A 44 7.71 -4.53 6.79
CA LEU A 44 8.66 -4.08 5.75
C LEU A 44 9.99 -4.84 5.85
N VAL A 45 10.51 -5.05 7.06
CA VAL A 45 11.72 -5.86 7.29
C VAL A 45 11.48 -7.31 6.85
N LEU A 46 10.35 -7.91 7.23
CA LEU A 46 9.98 -9.26 6.80
C LEU A 46 9.86 -9.38 5.28
N LEU A 47 9.30 -8.36 4.62
CA LEU A 47 9.19 -8.31 3.16
C LEU A 47 10.56 -8.15 2.48
N ALA A 48 11.44 -7.32 3.04
CA ALA A 48 12.81 -7.16 2.57
C ALA A 48 13.60 -8.46 2.73
N ILE A 49 13.50 -9.14 3.88
CA ILE A 49 14.13 -10.44 4.09
C ILE A 49 13.53 -11.46 3.12
N GLY A 50 12.20 -11.56 3.03
CA GLY A 50 11.51 -12.53 2.17
C GLY A 50 11.79 -12.35 0.67
N SER A 51 12.08 -11.12 0.22
CA SER A 51 12.43 -10.81 -1.18
C SER A 51 13.94 -10.88 -1.48
N ALA A 52 14.81 -10.51 -0.53
CA ALA A 52 16.26 -10.47 -0.74
C ALA A 52 16.99 -11.77 -0.39
N SER A 53 16.38 -12.62 0.43
CA SER A 53 17.11 -13.76 1.00
C SER A 53 17.40 -14.87 -0.02
N SER A 54 18.68 -15.00 -0.36
CA SER A 54 19.33 -16.27 -0.71
C SER A 54 19.30 -17.29 0.44
N LEU A 55 19.04 -16.83 1.68
CA LEU A 55 19.03 -17.65 2.91
C LEU A 55 17.97 -18.76 2.91
N PHE A 56 16.83 -18.60 2.21
CA PHE A 56 15.81 -19.65 2.07
C PHE A 56 15.95 -20.43 0.75
N GLY A 57 17.19 -20.62 0.28
CA GLY A 57 17.51 -21.24 -1.01
C GLY A 57 16.93 -22.63 -1.24
N ALA A 58 16.56 -23.36 -0.17
CA ALA A 58 16.03 -24.72 -0.25
C ALA A 58 14.50 -24.83 -0.31
N VAL A 59 13.73 -23.76 -0.04
CA VAL A 59 12.25 -23.79 0.04
C VAL A 59 11.60 -22.86 -1.01
N ARG A 60 12.26 -22.66 -2.14
CA ARG A 60 11.77 -21.82 -3.26
C ARG A 60 10.81 -22.60 -4.15
N GLY A 61 9.67 -23.00 -3.59
CA GLY A 61 8.54 -23.53 -4.34
C GLY A 61 7.55 -22.42 -4.76
N ALA A 62 6.65 -22.73 -5.68
CA ALA A 62 5.52 -21.85 -6.03
C ALA A 62 4.64 -21.51 -4.81
N ASP A 63 4.61 -22.40 -3.82
CA ASP A 63 3.87 -22.23 -2.57
C ASP A 63 4.40 -21.06 -1.73
N TRP A 64 5.72 -20.89 -1.65
CA TRP A 64 6.33 -19.77 -0.92
C TRP A 64 5.94 -18.43 -1.55
N CYS A 65 6.04 -18.33 -2.88
CA CYS A 65 5.63 -17.13 -3.59
C CYS A 65 4.16 -16.81 -3.30
N THR A 66 3.29 -17.81 -3.35
CA THR A 66 1.85 -17.63 -3.08
C THR A 66 1.60 -17.16 -1.66
N SER A 67 2.27 -17.75 -0.67
CA SER A 67 2.17 -17.32 0.74
C SER A 67 2.69 -15.90 0.93
N LEU A 68 3.83 -15.56 0.31
CA LEU A 68 4.40 -14.22 0.37
C LEU A 68 3.46 -13.20 -0.28
N LEU A 69 2.81 -13.53 -1.39
CA LEU A 69 1.83 -12.66 -2.03
C LEU A 69 0.62 -12.40 -1.13
N ILE A 70 0.04 -13.44 -0.54
CA ILE A 70 -1.11 -13.30 0.37
C ILE A 70 -0.71 -12.43 1.56
N PHE A 71 0.48 -12.66 2.12
CA PHE A 71 1.02 -11.84 3.19
C PHE A 71 1.14 -10.36 2.78
N ILE A 72 1.74 -10.07 1.62
CA ILE A 72 1.91 -8.70 1.11
C ILE A 72 0.56 -8.02 0.89
N LEU A 73 -0.41 -8.72 0.30
CA LEU A 73 -1.75 -8.16 0.05
C LEU A 73 -2.46 -7.83 1.36
N PHE A 74 -2.47 -8.76 2.31
CA PHE A 74 -3.13 -8.56 3.60
C PHE A 74 -2.44 -7.46 4.42
N TYR A 75 -1.12 -7.48 4.45
CA TYR A 75 -0.32 -6.50 5.16
C TYR A 75 -0.47 -5.09 4.58
N GLY A 76 -0.44 -4.96 3.24
CA GLY A 76 -0.68 -3.69 2.57
C GLY A 76 -2.08 -3.13 2.85
N MET A 77 -3.09 -4.00 2.94
CA MET A 77 -4.46 -3.62 3.33
C MET A 77 -4.54 -3.08 4.76
N LEU A 78 -3.86 -3.73 5.72
CA LEU A 78 -3.81 -3.25 7.11
C LEU A 78 -3.16 -1.87 7.22
N ILE A 79 -2.04 -1.65 6.52
CA ILE A 79 -1.37 -0.35 6.50
C ILE A 79 -2.27 0.71 5.85
N ALA A 80 -2.94 0.38 4.74
CA ALA A 80 -3.85 1.32 4.10
C ALA A 80 -5.03 1.68 5.02
N ALA A 81 -5.59 0.69 5.74
CA ALA A 81 -6.66 0.91 6.70
C ALA A 81 -6.23 1.83 7.84
N SER A 82 -5.03 1.62 8.38
CA SER A 82 -4.54 2.41 9.50
C SER A 82 -4.32 3.87 9.11
N VAL A 83 -3.64 4.13 7.98
CA VAL A 83 -3.45 5.49 7.46
C VAL A 83 -4.80 6.19 7.24
N ASN A 84 -5.75 5.50 6.63
CA ASN A 84 -7.07 6.08 6.35
C ASN A 84 -7.89 6.31 7.63
N SER A 85 -7.71 5.47 8.65
CA SER A 85 -8.35 5.67 9.96
C SER A 85 -7.81 6.92 10.67
N ILE A 86 -6.51 7.21 10.55
CA ILE A 86 -5.88 8.40 11.14
C ILE A 86 -6.40 9.68 10.46
N ILE A 87 -6.48 9.66 9.14
CA ILE A 87 -7.02 10.78 8.36
C ILE A 87 -8.49 11.01 8.75
N LEU A 88 -9.29 9.94 8.78
CA LEU A 88 -10.71 9.99 9.17
C LEU A 88 -10.89 10.51 10.59
N TYR A 89 -10.03 10.10 11.53
CA TYR A 89 -10.05 10.60 12.90
C TYR A 89 -9.84 12.12 12.95
N ARG A 90 -8.88 12.66 12.17
CA ARG A 90 -8.65 14.11 12.08
C ARG A 90 -9.83 14.86 11.43
N VAL A 91 -10.45 14.28 10.40
CA VAL A 91 -11.65 14.85 9.79
C VAL A 91 -12.82 14.85 10.78
N TYR A 92 -12.94 13.76 11.54
CA TYR A 92 -13.98 13.60 12.55
C TYR A 92 -13.87 14.64 13.67
N THR A 93 -12.67 14.87 14.21
CA THR A 93 -12.45 15.88 15.26
C THR A 93 -12.67 17.31 14.75
N LEU A 94 -12.43 17.57 13.46
CA LEU A 94 -12.71 18.87 12.83
C LEU A 94 -14.21 19.12 12.63
N TRP A 95 -14.99 18.06 12.43
CA TRP A 95 -16.43 18.14 12.13
C TRP A 95 -17.32 18.21 13.37
N ASP A 96 -16.82 18.89 14.39
CA ASP A 96 -17.40 19.00 15.72
C ASP A 96 -18.93 19.22 15.62
N ASP A 97 -19.66 18.29 16.27
CA ASP A 97 -21.11 18.30 16.52
C ASP A 97 -22.10 17.73 15.47
N ARG A 98 -21.74 17.48 14.20
CA ARG A 98 -22.71 16.92 13.20
C ARG A 98 -22.64 15.40 13.05
N LYS A 99 -23.41 14.68 13.88
CA LYS A 99 -23.53 13.20 13.89
C LYS A 99 -23.88 12.57 12.53
N ASN A 100 -24.59 13.27 11.66
CA ASN A 100 -24.97 12.74 10.34
C ASN A 100 -23.77 12.54 9.43
N ILE A 101 -22.82 13.49 9.46
CA ILE A 101 -21.66 13.47 8.57
C ILE A 101 -20.64 12.44 9.07
N SER A 102 -20.47 12.34 10.39
CA SER A 102 -19.69 11.26 10.99
C SER A 102 -20.23 9.87 10.61
N ARG A 103 -21.54 9.64 10.70
CA ARG A 103 -22.14 8.36 10.27
C ARG A 103 -21.92 8.07 8.79
N ALA A 104 -22.01 9.09 7.93
CA ALA A 104 -21.74 8.94 6.51
C ALA A 104 -20.25 8.60 6.22
N LEU A 105 -19.32 9.26 6.91
CA LEU A 105 -17.87 9.00 6.80
C LEU A 105 -17.51 7.58 7.25
N ILE A 106 -17.99 7.16 8.41
CA ILE A 106 -17.73 5.81 8.95
C ILE A 106 -18.38 4.75 8.05
N GLY A 107 -19.62 4.97 7.61
CA GLY A 107 -20.32 4.05 6.70
C GLY A 107 -19.61 3.92 5.35
N GLY A 108 -19.15 5.04 4.78
CA GLY A 108 -18.35 5.06 3.56
C GLY A 108 -17.04 4.30 3.71
N PHE A 109 -16.32 4.52 4.81
CA PHE A 109 -15.08 3.81 5.11
C PHE A 109 -15.29 2.29 5.16
N VAL A 110 -16.26 1.83 5.94
CA VAL A 110 -16.55 0.39 6.10
C VAL A 110 -16.98 -0.22 4.77
N CYS A 111 -17.81 0.46 3.99
CA CYS A 111 -18.26 0.00 2.68
C CYS A 111 -17.11 -0.10 1.68
N CYS A 112 -16.32 0.96 1.50
CA CYS A 112 -15.17 0.98 0.59
C CYS A 112 -14.12 -0.06 0.99
N TYR A 113 -13.86 -0.22 2.29
CA TYR A 113 -12.88 -1.18 2.77
C TYR A 113 -13.35 -2.62 2.59
N ALA A 114 -14.63 -2.91 2.84
CA ALA A 114 -15.21 -4.23 2.58
C ALA A 114 -15.11 -4.62 1.10
N VAL A 115 -15.44 -3.68 0.19
CA VAL A 115 -15.28 -3.89 -1.25
C VAL A 115 -13.82 -4.16 -1.61
N THR A 116 -12.89 -3.36 -1.09
CA THR A 116 -11.45 -3.54 -1.34
C THR A 116 -10.93 -4.88 -0.81
N LEU A 117 -11.40 -5.32 0.35
CA LEU A 117 -11.07 -6.62 0.94
C LEU A 117 -11.52 -7.78 0.03
N VAL A 118 -12.75 -7.72 -0.49
CA VAL A 118 -13.28 -8.73 -1.42
C VAL A 118 -12.43 -8.79 -2.68
N PHE A 119 -12.12 -7.64 -3.29
CA PHE A 119 -11.26 -7.59 -4.47
C PHE A 119 -9.81 -8.04 -4.19
N ALA A 120 -9.27 -7.78 -3.01
CA ALA A 120 -7.96 -8.28 -2.60
C ALA A 120 -7.92 -9.81 -2.51
N VAL A 121 -8.95 -10.43 -1.93
CA VAL A 121 -9.09 -11.90 -1.85
C VAL A 121 -9.24 -12.51 -3.25
N LEU A 122 -10.12 -11.95 -4.09
CA LEU A 122 -10.29 -12.39 -5.48
C LEU A 122 -8.99 -12.25 -6.27
N THR A 123 -8.25 -11.16 -6.06
CA THR A 123 -6.93 -10.95 -6.66
C THR A 123 -5.97 -12.06 -6.24
N GLY A 124 -5.91 -12.40 -4.94
CA GLY A 124 -5.07 -13.49 -4.44
C GLY A 124 -5.39 -14.85 -5.08
N ILE A 125 -6.67 -15.20 -5.20
CA ILE A 125 -7.13 -16.46 -5.80
C ILE A 125 -6.78 -16.51 -7.30
N HIS A 126 -6.97 -15.40 -8.03
CA HIS A 126 -6.70 -15.37 -9.47
C HIS A 126 -5.21 -15.22 -9.83
N LEU A 127 -4.40 -14.58 -8.98
CA LEU A 127 -2.97 -14.41 -9.21
C LEU A 127 -2.15 -15.62 -8.76
N SER A 128 -2.58 -16.37 -7.75
CA SER A 128 -1.80 -17.49 -7.20
C SER A 128 -1.35 -18.52 -8.24
N PRO A 129 -2.16 -18.98 -9.21
CA PRO A 129 -1.69 -19.96 -10.20
C PRO A 129 -0.76 -19.38 -11.26
N GLY A 130 -0.74 -18.04 -11.43
CA GLY A 130 0.07 -17.36 -12.44
C GLY A 130 1.46 -16.95 -11.96
N MET A 131 1.82 -17.30 -10.73
CA MET A 131 3.07 -16.91 -10.08
C MET A 131 4.21 -17.82 -10.51
N GLN A 132 5.27 -17.22 -11.03
CA GLN A 132 6.49 -17.93 -11.40
C GLN A 132 7.68 -17.37 -10.65
N TYR A 133 8.50 -18.28 -10.13
CA TYR A 133 9.75 -17.92 -9.48
C TYR A 133 10.84 -17.74 -10.54
N LEU A 134 11.37 -16.53 -10.69
CA LEU A 134 12.46 -16.27 -11.62
C LEU A 134 13.80 -16.37 -10.90
N VAL A 135 14.54 -17.43 -11.21
CA VAL A 135 15.86 -17.71 -10.64
C VAL A 135 16.86 -16.58 -10.94
N SER A 136 16.79 -15.97 -12.13
CA SER A 136 17.74 -14.92 -12.55
C SER A 136 17.74 -13.68 -11.66
N ILE A 137 16.57 -13.31 -11.12
CA ILE A 137 16.39 -12.14 -10.25
C ILE A 137 16.11 -12.52 -8.80
N ASN A 138 16.12 -13.82 -8.50
CA ASN A 138 15.76 -14.40 -7.21
C ASN A 138 14.40 -13.92 -6.64
N ALA A 139 13.45 -13.55 -7.50
CA ALA A 139 12.20 -12.93 -7.09
C ALA A 139 10.98 -13.62 -7.72
N CYS A 140 9.85 -13.55 -7.00
CA CYS A 140 8.55 -13.95 -7.53
C CYS A 140 8.06 -12.85 -8.48
N SER A 141 7.73 -13.22 -9.71
CA SER A 141 7.17 -12.29 -10.69
C SER A 141 5.83 -12.79 -11.21
N PHE A 142 5.01 -11.84 -11.66
CA PHE A 142 3.75 -12.12 -12.31
C PHE A 142 3.97 -12.23 -13.82
N ALA A 143 3.53 -13.34 -14.42
CA ALA A 143 3.60 -13.49 -15.88
C ALA A 143 2.68 -12.52 -16.63
N ARG A 144 1.61 -12.03 -15.98
CA ARG A 144 0.69 -11.04 -16.56
C ARG A 144 0.31 -9.97 -15.55
N LYS A 145 0.34 -8.72 -15.99
CA LYS A 145 -0.26 -7.59 -15.26
C LYS A 145 -1.77 -7.80 -15.20
N SER A 146 -2.30 -7.94 -14.00
CA SER A 146 -3.73 -8.14 -13.78
C SER A 146 -4.46 -6.81 -13.65
N PHE A 147 -5.60 -6.70 -14.32
CA PHE A 147 -6.51 -5.57 -14.17
C PHE A 147 -7.02 -5.45 -12.72
N TYR A 148 -7.20 -6.59 -12.03
CA TYR A 148 -7.73 -6.63 -10.66
C TYR A 148 -6.87 -5.85 -9.67
N THR A 149 -5.54 -5.91 -9.80
CA THR A 149 -4.63 -5.15 -8.92
C THR A 149 -4.90 -3.65 -9.04
N SER A 150 -5.07 -3.13 -10.26
CA SER A 150 -5.34 -1.69 -10.47
C SER A 150 -6.67 -1.26 -9.86
N VAL A 151 -7.71 -2.10 -9.96
CA VAL A 151 -9.03 -1.83 -9.37
C VAL A 151 -8.96 -1.76 -7.84
N THR A 152 -8.24 -2.68 -7.20
CA THR A 152 -8.08 -2.72 -5.73
C THR A 152 -7.47 -1.41 -5.20
N TRP A 153 -6.40 -0.90 -5.84
CA TRP A 153 -5.78 0.36 -5.43
C TRP A 153 -6.65 1.58 -5.75
N SER A 154 -7.39 1.55 -6.86
CA SER A 154 -8.28 2.65 -7.24
C SER A 154 -9.40 2.88 -6.22
N GLY A 155 -9.89 1.84 -5.55
CA GLY A 155 -10.94 1.98 -4.53
C GLY A 155 -10.49 2.82 -3.34
N ILE A 156 -9.28 2.55 -2.85
CA ILE A 156 -8.64 3.30 -1.75
C ILE A 156 -8.44 4.76 -2.16
N VAL A 157 -7.83 4.99 -3.33
CA VAL A 157 -7.57 6.35 -3.84
C VAL A 157 -8.85 7.14 -4.06
N LEU A 158 -9.91 6.50 -4.55
CA LEU A 158 -11.21 7.14 -4.75
C LEU A 158 -11.82 7.58 -3.42
N TYR A 159 -11.73 6.73 -2.40
CA TYR A 159 -12.21 7.07 -1.05
C TYR A 159 -11.46 8.27 -0.47
N ASP A 160 -10.13 8.28 -0.59
CA ASP A 160 -9.31 9.39 -0.10
C ASP A 160 -9.65 10.71 -0.82
N LEU A 161 -9.90 10.64 -2.14
CA LEU A 161 -10.34 11.77 -2.92
C LEU A 161 -11.70 12.30 -2.45
N CYS A 162 -12.65 11.42 -2.15
CA CYS A 162 -13.96 11.81 -1.60
C CYS A 162 -13.79 12.53 -0.24
N VAL A 163 -12.95 12.02 0.66
CA VAL A 163 -12.68 12.65 1.97
C VAL A 163 -12.00 14.02 1.78
N LEU A 164 -11.05 14.13 0.86
CA LEU A 164 -10.39 15.39 0.53
C LEU A 164 -11.38 16.42 -0.03
N VAL A 165 -12.29 16.02 -0.91
CA VAL A 165 -13.33 16.90 -1.45
C VAL A 165 -14.25 17.39 -0.33
N LEU A 166 -14.66 16.52 0.60
CA LEU A 166 -15.48 16.90 1.76
C LEU A 166 -14.76 17.90 2.68
N LEU A 167 -13.46 17.70 2.93
CA LEU A 167 -12.62 18.66 3.66
C LEU A 167 -12.55 20.01 2.94
N PHE A 168 -12.40 19.99 1.61
CA PHE A 168 -12.30 21.21 0.80
C PHE A 168 -13.60 22.02 0.82
N VAL A 169 -14.75 21.35 0.64
CA VAL A 169 -16.08 21.99 0.75
C VAL A 169 -16.26 22.63 2.13
N ARG A 170 -15.77 21.97 3.19
CA ARG A 170 -15.83 22.51 4.55
C ARG A 170 -14.99 23.76 4.72
N ILE A 171 -13.78 23.77 4.18
CA ILE A 171 -12.86 24.92 4.25
C ILE A 171 -13.49 26.13 3.53
N LEU A 172 -14.06 25.92 2.33
CA LEU A 172 -14.72 26.98 1.58
C LEU A 172 -15.99 27.52 2.27
N GLY A 173 -16.76 26.64 2.93
CA GLY A 173 -18.00 27.01 3.59
C GLY A 173 -17.83 27.71 4.95
N SER A 174 -16.64 27.67 5.56
CA SER A 174 -16.40 28.22 6.90
C SER A 174 -15.27 29.27 6.90
N PRO A 175 -15.55 30.54 6.58
CA PRO A 175 -14.54 31.61 6.55
C PRO A 175 -13.97 32.03 7.93
N ARG A 176 -14.16 31.22 8.97
CA ARG A 176 -13.87 31.60 10.37
C ARG A 176 -12.44 31.23 10.81
N ARG A 177 -11.48 32.11 10.44
CA ARG A 177 -10.22 32.54 11.09
C ARG A 177 -9.31 31.60 11.92
N GLN A 178 -9.50 30.30 12.05
CA GLN A 178 -8.57 29.45 12.83
C GLN A 178 -7.91 28.34 11.99
N ASN A 179 -6.58 28.43 11.90
CA ASN A 179 -5.59 27.43 11.46
C ASN A 179 -5.34 27.26 9.95
N SER A 180 -4.99 28.36 9.27
CA SER A 180 -4.43 28.33 7.89
C SER A 180 -3.20 27.43 7.76
N GLN A 181 -2.36 27.34 8.79
CA GLN A 181 -1.11 26.56 8.73
C GLN A 181 -1.33 25.04 8.57
N PHE A 182 -2.34 24.48 9.25
CA PHE A 182 -2.60 23.04 9.16
C PHE A 182 -3.17 22.65 7.80
N VAL A 183 -4.06 23.47 7.24
CA VAL A 183 -4.64 23.24 5.92
C VAL A 183 -3.57 23.39 4.84
N GLU A 184 -2.67 24.36 4.96
CA GLU A 184 -1.59 24.57 4.00
C GLU A 184 -0.61 23.40 3.97
N MET A 185 -0.20 22.86 5.13
CA MET A 185 0.66 21.68 5.18
C MET A 185 -0.02 20.43 4.62
N LEU A 186 -1.30 20.19 4.98
CA LEU A 186 -2.05 19.04 4.46
C LEU A 186 -2.29 19.14 2.95
N TYR A 187 -2.55 20.34 2.45
CA TYR A 187 -2.75 20.60 1.02
C TYR A 187 -1.45 20.42 0.25
N ARG A 188 -0.33 20.92 0.77
CA ARG A 188 0.97 20.82 0.10
C ARG A 188 1.42 19.37 -0.03
N ASP A 189 1.23 18.54 0.99
CA ASP A 189 1.75 17.18 0.98
C ASP A 189 0.76 16.17 0.38
N GLY A 190 -0.55 16.36 0.60
CA GLY A 190 -1.58 15.47 0.08
C GLY A 190 -1.95 15.75 -1.38
N PHE A 191 -2.38 16.97 -1.69
CA PHE A 191 -2.97 17.30 -2.99
C PHE A 191 -1.96 17.23 -4.14
N LEU A 192 -0.72 17.66 -3.92
CA LEU A 192 0.35 17.55 -4.93
C LEU A 192 0.65 16.08 -5.24
N THR A 193 0.72 15.22 -4.22
CA THR A 193 0.95 13.78 -4.41
C THR A 193 -0.18 13.13 -5.19
N PHE A 194 -1.44 13.47 -4.90
CA PHE A 194 -2.59 12.97 -5.67
C PHE A 194 -2.60 13.46 -7.13
N LEU A 195 -2.33 14.74 -7.38
CA LEU A 195 -2.28 15.29 -8.74
C LEU A 195 -1.17 14.65 -9.58
N VAL A 196 0.02 14.48 -8.99
CA VAL A 196 1.16 13.84 -9.65
C VAL A 196 0.83 12.37 -9.96
N SER A 197 0.26 11.65 -8.99
CA SER A 197 -0.12 10.24 -9.15
C SER A 197 -1.16 10.04 -10.24
N ARG A 198 -2.22 10.87 -10.28
CA ARG A 198 -3.25 10.83 -11.34
C ARG A 198 -2.70 11.14 -12.72
N LYS A 199 -1.81 12.14 -12.83
CA LYS A 199 -1.16 12.50 -14.09
C LYS A 199 -0.25 11.37 -14.58
N LEU A 200 0.51 10.74 -13.69
CA LEU A 200 1.33 9.58 -14.04
C LEU A 200 0.46 8.41 -14.48
N ASP A 201 -0.57 8.03 -13.73
CA ASP A 201 -1.40 6.86 -14.07
C ASP A 201 -2.11 7.04 -15.41
N ILE A 202 -2.61 8.25 -15.73
CA ILE A 202 -3.19 8.54 -17.06
C ILE A 202 -2.12 8.46 -18.15
N TYR A 203 -0.91 8.95 -17.89
CA TYR A 203 0.19 8.91 -18.86
C TYR A 203 0.70 7.48 -19.12
N TYR A 204 0.78 6.63 -18.08
CA TYR A 204 1.20 5.23 -18.19
C TYR A 204 0.07 4.29 -18.62
N SER A 205 -1.18 4.62 -18.31
CA SER A 205 -2.36 3.87 -18.74
C SER A 205 -2.83 4.26 -20.14
N LEU A 206 -2.37 5.38 -20.71
CA LEU A 206 -2.47 5.62 -22.14
C LEU A 206 -1.72 4.47 -22.82
N PRO A 207 -2.43 3.55 -23.48
CA PRO A 207 -1.77 2.48 -24.18
C PRO A 207 -0.99 3.18 -25.29
N THR A 208 0.33 3.25 -25.15
CA THR A 208 1.16 3.13 -26.34
C THR A 208 0.84 1.74 -26.86
N PHE A 209 -0.19 1.70 -27.71
CA PHE A 209 -0.61 0.61 -28.56
C PHE A 209 0.58 0.32 -29.48
N LYS A 210 1.63 -0.29 -28.93
CA LYS A 210 2.69 -0.90 -29.70
C LYS A 210 2.21 -2.32 -29.97
N PRO A 211 1.95 -2.67 -31.24
CA PRO A 211 1.50 -4.00 -31.58
C PRO A 211 2.56 -5.01 -31.11
N THR A 212 2.06 -5.99 -30.38
CA THR A 212 2.68 -7.25 -29.99
C THR A 212 3.64 -7.75 -31.08
N ARG A 213 4.95 -7.52 -30.93
CA ARG A 213 5.91 -8.43 -31.56
C ARG A 213 5.96 -9.66 -30.67
N ALA A 214 5.38 -10.73 -31.18
CA ALA A 214 5.45 -12.07 -30.60
C ALA A 214 6.91 -12.39 -30.23
N PHE A 215 7.20 -12.41 -28.93
CA PHE A 215 8.43 -12.99 -28.42
C PHE A 215 8.26 -14.51 -28.49
N SER A 216 8.59 -15.08 -29.65
CA SER A 216 8.71 -16.52 -29.83
C SER A 216 9.92 -16.96 -29.00
N VAL A 217 9.65 -17.42 -27.76
CA VAL A 217 10.62 -18.18 -26.97
C VAL A 217 10.83 -19.49 -27.72
N ARG A 218 11.87 -19.51 -28.55
CA ARG A 218 12.39 -20.73 -29.15
C ARG A 218 13.03 -21.52 -28.01
N THR A 219 12.28 -22.45 -27.44
CA THR A 219 12.77 -23.48 -26.53
C THR A 219 13.77 -24.32 -27.33
N THR A 220 15.05 -23.96 -27.27
CA THR A 220 16.14 -24.88 -27.63
C THR A 220 16.16 -25.97 -26.57
N SER A 221 15.44 -27.05 -26.85
CA SER A 221 15.65 -28.37 -26.25
C SER A 221 17.07 -28.79 -26.59
N SER A 222 17.99 -28.59 -25.66
CA SER A 222 19.31 -29.24 -25.67
C SER A 222 19.12 -30.65 -25.12
N THR A 223 18.92 -31.60 -26.02
CA THR A 223 19.13 -33.03 -25.78
C THR A 223 20.61 -33.25 -25.47
N CYS A 224 20.96 -33.45 -24.20
CA CYS A 224 22.21 -34.07 -23.83
C CYS A 224 22.11 -35.56 -24.18
N ASN A 225 22.75 -35.96 -25.27
CA ASN A 225 23.00 -37.37 -25.55
C ASN A 225 23.99 -37.92 -24.51
N HIS A 226 23.58 -39.00 -23.86
CA HIS A 226 24.46 -39.96 -23.22
C HIS A 226 25.44 -40.51 -24.27
N SER A 227 26.73 -40.39 -24.00
CA SER A 227 27.75 -41.23 -24.63
C SER A 227 28.24 -42.21 -23.58
N GLU A 228 27.89 -43.48 -23.78
CA GLU A 228 28.59 -44.64 -23.25
C GLU A 228 29.96 -44.71 -23.92
N ASP A 229 31.01 -44.81 -23.12
CA ASP A 229 32.26 -45.53 -23.38
C ASP A 229 32.87 -45.92 -22.02
#